data_AF-A0A831QQ66-F1
#
_entry.id   AF-A0A831QQ66-F1
#
_cell.length_a   1.000
_cell.length_b   1.000
_cell.length_c   1.000
_cell.angle_alpha   90.00
_cell.angle_beta   90.00
_cell.angle_gamma   90.00
#
_symmetry.space_group_name_H-M   'P 1'
#
loop_
_entity.id
_entity.type
_entity.pdbx_description
1 polymer ?
#
loop_
_entity_poly.entity_id
_entity_poly.type
_entity_poly.pdbx_seq_one_letter_code
_entity_poly.pdbx_strand_id
1 'polypeptide(L)'
;MKNLMIAAVLALGTMTAYAQEETAIDEAGTAVEENATEATEATTDAAEDTYQAGEEAATEATEEVEETATEATEEVEETATEATEAVEESTEEASDAMESATEEVTAQDGFTAVATEEVPEAVTTALEEAHPGATIDSASMNEDSQYKLSVTTEAGESAELYMDAEGNMIEM
;
A
#
# COMPACT_ATOMS: atom_id res chain seq x y z
N MET A 1 86.31 -4.28 -76.15
CA MET A 1 84.93 -3.75 -76.21
C MET A 1 83.88 -4.68 -75.57
N LYS A 2 84.05 -6.01 -75.57
CA LYS A 2 83.07 -6.95 -74.97
C LYS A 2 83.00 -6.87 -73.42
N ASN A 3 84.11 -6.54 -72.78
CA ASN A 3 84.23 -6.46 -71.32
C ASN A 3 83.64 -5.15 -70.75
N LEU A 4 83.41 -4.15 -71.62
CA LEU A 4 82.83 -2.87 -71.23
C LEU A 4 81.29 -2.94 -71.15
N MET A 5 80.67 -3.79 -71.98
CA MET A 5 79.21 -4.00 -72.01
C MET A 5 78.72 -4.78 -70.78
N ILE A 6 79.51 -5.72 -70.23
CA ILE A 6 79.12 -6.53 -69.06
C ILE A 6 79.22 -5.72 -67.75
N ALA A 7 80.22 -4.84 -67.64
CA ALA A 7 80.37 -3.98 -66.46
C ALA A 7 79.25 -2.92 -66.33
N ALA A 8 78.74 -2.42 -67.46
CA ALA A 8 77.65 -1.43 -67.47
C ALA A 8 76.31 -2.03 -67.00
N VAL A 9 76.01 -3.29 -67.36
CA VAL A 9 74.78 -3.99 -66.95
C VAL A 9 74.79 -4.31 -65.45
N LEU A 10 75.96 -4.67 -64.90
CA LEU A 10 76.08 -4.96 -63.47
C LEU A 10 75.96 -3.69 -62.60
N ALA A 11 76.49 -2.56 -63.07
CA ALA A 11 76.39 -1.27 -62.36
C ALA A 11 74.98 -0.64 -62.43
N LEU A 12 74.26 -0.82 -63.55
CA LEU A 12 72.86 -0.39 -63.67
C LEU A 12 71.93 -1.24 -62.79
N GLY A 13 72.17 -2.56 -62.71
CA GLY A 13 71.40 -3.45 -61.82
C GLY A 13 71.53 -3.10 -60.33
N THR A 14 72.69 -2.58 -59.90
CA THR A 14 72.88 -2.17 -58.49
C THR A 14 72.19 -0.85 -58.13
N MET A 15 71.97 0.07 -59.07
CA MET A 15 71.21 1.30 -58.79
C MET A 15 69.69 1.07 -58.76
N THR A 16 69.18 0.15 -59.59
CA THR A 16 67.74 -0.19 -59.59
C THR A 16 67.34 -0.97 -58.34
N ALA A 17 68.21 -1.82 -57.80
CA ALA A 17 67.96 -2.54 -56.55
C ALA A 17 67.90 -1.61 -55.32
N TYR A 18 68.79 -0.63 -55.23
CA TYR A 18 68.81 0.33 -54.11
C TYR A 18 67.59 1.27 -54.12
N ALA A 19 67.14 1.71 -55.30
CA ALA A 19 65.90 2.49 -55.42
C ALA A 19 64.64 1.67 -55.09
N GLN A 20 64.66 0.37 -55.36
CA GLN A 20 63.57 -0.56 -55.01
C GLN A 20 63.53 -0.86 -53.49
N GLU A 21 64.68 -0.80 -52.82
CA GLU A 21 64.78 -1.00 -51.37
C GLU A 21 64.29 0.24 -50.59
N GLU A 22 64.65 1.46 -51.03
CA GLU A 22 64.17 2.71 -50.41
C GLU A 22 62.65 2.87 -50.53
N THR A 23 62.09 2.56 -51.70
CA THR A 23 60.63 2.58 -51.92
C THR A 23 59.87 1.50 -51.13
N ALA A 24 60.45 0.30 -50.99
CA ALA A 24 59.85 -0.76 -50.17
C ALA A 24 59.87 -0.43 -48.67
N ILE A 25 60.88 0.31 -48.19
CA ILE A 25 60.97 0.76 -46.79
C ILE A 25 59.92 1.84 -46.50
N ASP A 26 59.70 2.79 -47.41
CA ASP A 26 58.68 3.84 -47.25
C ASP A 26 57.24 3.27 -47.31
N GLU A 27 56.97 2.33 -48.22
CA GLU A 27 55.68 1.60 -48.28
C GLU A 27 55.46 0.75 -47.02
N ALA A 28 56.50 0.11 -46.48
CA ALA A 28 56.42 -0.62 -45.23
C ALA A 28 56.18 0.31 -44.02
N GLY A 29 56.80 1.50 -44.01
CA GLY A 29 56.59 2.50 -42.96
C GLY A 29 55.17 3.03 -42.94
N THR A 30 54.62 3.38 -44.11
CA THR A 30 53.23 3.83 -44.25
C THR A 30 52.23 2.76 -43.87
N ALA A 31 52.45 1.50 -44.27
CA ALA A 31 51.58 0.38 -43.88
C ALA A 31 51.61 0.10 -42.37
N VAL A 32 52.76 0.30 -41.71
CA VAL A 32 52.87 0.17 -40.24
C VAL A 32 52.13 1.31 -39.53
N GLU A 33 52.21 2.53 -40.04
CA GLU A 33 51.53 3.70 -39.45
C GLU A 33 50.00 3.61 -39.62
N GLU A 34 49.53 3.13 -40.78
CA GLU A 34 48.11 2.85 -41.04
C GLU A 34 47.59 1.76 -40.11
N ASN A 35 48.29 0.61 -40.02
CA ASN A 35 47.90 -0.48 -39.12
C ASN A 35 47.91 -0.07 -37.64
N ALA A 36 48.89 0.75 -37.23
CA ALA A 36 48.93 1.28 -35.86
C ALA A 36 47.75 2.23 -35.57
N THR A 37 47.33 3.03 -36.55
CA THR A 37 46.15 3.89 -36.45
C THR A 37 44.87 3.06 -36.36
N GLU A 38 44.67 2.10 -37.28
CA GLU A 38 43.51 1.20 -37.27
C GLU A 38 43.42 0.40 -35.95
N ALA A 39 44.54 -0.10 -35.44
CA ALA A 39 44.59 -0.81 -34.16
C ALA A 39 44.22 0.10 -32.98
N THR A 40 44.59 1.39 -33.05
CA THR A 40 44.24 2.38 -32.01
C THR A 40 42.75 2.71 -32.07
N GLU A 41 42.20 2.98 -33.25
CA GLU A 41 40.76 3.25 -33.45
C GLU A 41 39.92 2.05 -33.01
N ALA A 42 40.28 0.83 -33.41
CA ALA A 42 39.59 -0.38 -32.97
C ALA A 42 39.63 -0.57 -31.44
N THR A 43 40.71 -0.13 -30.78
CA THR A 43 40.80 -0.18 -29.32
C THR A 43 39.95 0.92 -28.66
N THR A 44 39.85 2.10 -29.27
CA THR A 44 38.98 3.19 -28.82
C THR A 44 37.51 2.82 -28.96
N ASP A 45 37.11 2.28 -30.11
CA ASP A 45 35.74 1.83 -30.37
C ASP A 45 35.34 0.74 -29.36
N ALA A 46 36.21 -0.26 -29.16
CA ALA A 46 35.96 -1.30 -28.16
C ALA A 46 35.85 -0.75 -26.73
N ALA A 47 36.63 0.27 -26.38
CA ALA A 47 36.53 0.92 -25.08
C ALA A 47 35.21 1.69 -24.93
N GLU A 48 34.76 2.40 -25.96
CA GLU A 48 33.49 3.13 -25.96
C GLU A 48 32.30 2.18 -25.89
N ASP A 49 32.30 1.09 -26.67
CA ASP A 49 31.29 0.03 -26.60
C ASP A 49 31.19 -0.57 -25.18
N THR A 50 32.32 -0.85 -24.54
CA THR A 50 32.32 -1.38 -23.17
C THR A 50 31.85 -0.35 -22.13
N TYR A 51 32.11 0.93 -22.35
CA TYR A 51 31.62 1.99 -21.48
C TYR A 51 30.09 2.13 -21.58
N GLN A 52 29.57 2.19 -22.81
CA GLN A 52 28.13 2.31 -23.05
C GLN A 52 27.36 1.10 -22.51
N ALA A 53 27.85 -0.12 -22.76
CA ALA A 53 27.26 -1.32 -22.18
C ALA A 53 27.27 -1.31 -20.64
N GLY A 54 28.28 -0.67 -20.04
CA GLY A 54 28.34 -0.46 -18.59
C GLY A 54 27.30 0.54 -18.08
N GLU A 55 27.05 1.64 -18.80
CA GLU A 55 25.99 2.60 -18.45
C GLU A 55 24.60 1.98 -18.62
N GLU A 56 24.33 1.30 -19.74
CA GLU A 56 23.04 0.63 -19.97
C GLU A 56 22.75 -0.40 -18.87
N ALA A 57 23.73 -1.25 -18.53
CA ALA A 57 23.58 -2.23 -17.46
C ALA A 57 23.37 -1.58 -16.08
N ALA A 58 23.98 -0.42 -15.82
CA ALA A 58 23.78 0.31 -14.57
C ALA A 58 22.39 0.97 -14.50
N THR A 59 21.89 1.48 -15.63
CA THR A 59 20.53 2.03 -15.74
C THR A 59 19.48 0.94 -15.56
N GLU A 60 19.57 -0.17 -16.30
CA GLU A 60 18.63 -1.30 -16.17
C GLU A 60 18.59 -1.84 -14.74
N ALA A 61 19.76 -2.01 -14.10
CA ALA A 61 19.82 -2.46 -12.70
C ALA A 61 19.20 -1.45 -11.72
N THR A 62 19.21 -0.16 -12.03
CA THR A 62 18.56 0.87 -11.21
C THR A 62 17.05 0.87 -11.42
N GLU A 63 16.60 0.75 -12.67
CA GLU A 63 15.17 0.68 -13.02
C GLU A 63 14.49 -0.55 -12.41
N GLU A 64 15.12 -1.73 -12.46
CA GLU A 64 14.57 -2.93 -11.78
C GLU A 64 14.45 -2.74 -10.26
N VAL A 65 15.40 -2.05 -9.64
CA VAL A 65 15.35 -1.76 -8.19
C VAL A 65 14.23 -0.77 -7.87
N GLU A 66 14.00 0.25 -8.71
CA GLU A 66 12.88 1.17 -8.53
C GLU A 66 11.53 0.50 -8.77
N GLU A 67 11.38 -0.32 -9.81
CA GLU A 67 10.14 -1.06 -10.11
C GLU A 67 9.78 -1.99 -8.95
N THR A 68 10.73 -2.81 -8.49
CA THR A 68 10.50 -3.73 -7.36
C THR A 68 10.20 -3.00 -6.04
N ALA A 69 10.80 -1.82 -5.82
CA ALA A 69 10.49 -1.00 -4.66
C ALA A 69 9.07 -0.42 -4.75
N THR A 70 8.66 0.06 -5.93
CA THR A 70 7.31 0.59 -6.17
C THR A 70 6.25 -0.49 -6.00
N GLU A 71 6.40 -1.65 -6.63
CA GLU A 71 5.45 -2.77 -6.48
C GLU A 71 5.31 -3.20 -5.01
N ALA A 72 6.42 -3.26 -4.27
CA ALA A 72 6.38 -3.60 -2.84
C ALA A 72 5.63 -2.55 -2.00
N THR A 73 5.72 -1.26 -2.34
CA THR A 73 4.91 -0.23 -1.68
C THR A 73 3.44 -0.30 -2.04
N GLU A 74 3.10 -0.57 -3.31
CA GLU A 74 1.70 -0.68 -3.75
C GLU A 74 0.98 -1.87 -3.08
N GLU A 75 1.62 -3.04 -2.96
CA GLU A 75 1.04 -4.17 -2.23
C GLU A 75 0.81 -3.85 -0.74
N VAL A 76 1.72 -3.08 -0.12
CA VAL A 76 1.55 -2.67 1.28
C VAL A 76 0.39 -1.69 1.43
N GLU A 77 0.19 -0.76 0.48
CA GLU A 77 -0.96 0.13 0.52
C GLU A 77 -2.28 -0.62 0.27
N GLU A 78 -2.35 -1.53 -0.71
CA GLU A 78 -3.54 -2.34 -1.00
C GLU A 78 -3.95 -3.17 0.23
N THR A 79 -3.00 -3.90 0.82
CA THR A 79 -3.28 -4.72 2.02
C THR A 79 -3.70 -3.88 3.23
N ALA A 80 -3.18 -2.66 3.37
CA ALA A 80 -3.61 -1.75 4.42
C ALA A 80 -5.05 -1.25 4.18
N THR A 81 -5.40 -0.93 2.93
CA THR A 81 -6.76 -0.52 2.56
C THR A 81 -7.77 -1.65 2.78
N GLU A 82 -7.49 -2.87 2.28
CA GLU A 82 -8.38 -4.03 2.49
C GLU A 82 -8.59 -4.34 3.97
N ALA A 83 -7.53 -4.25 4.78
CA ALA A 83 -7.63 -4.46 6.23
C ALA A 83 -8.50 -3.39 6.91
N THR A 84 -8.47 -2.14 6.45
CA THR A 84 -9.35 -1.09 6.98
C THR A 84 -10.80 -1.30 6.57
N GLU A 85 -11.07 -1.62 5.30
CA GLU A 85 -12.44 -1.87 4.81
C GLU A 85 -13.07 -3.07 5.52
N ALA A 86 -12.32 -4.16 5.75
CA ALA A 86 -12.81 -5.32 6.48
C ALA A 86 -13.19 -5.01 7.94
N VAL A 87 -12.49 -4.07 8.59
CA VAL A 87 -12.80 -3.61 9.95
C VAL A 87 -14.06 -2.74 9.96
N GLU A 88 -14.22 -1.86 8.96
CA GLU A 88 -15.42 -1.04 8.80
C GLU A 88 -16.65 -1.94 8.54
N GLU A 89 -16.57 -2.88 7.60
CA GLU A 89 -17.63 -3.85 7.30
C GLU A 89 -18.00 -4.68 8.53
N SER A 90 -17.01 -5.19 9.27
CA SER A 90 -17.27 -5.95 10.51
C SER A 90 -17.94 -5.11 11.59
N THR A 91 -17.68 -3.80 11.62
CA THR A 91 -18.28 -2.88 12.60
C THR A 91 -19.71 -2.53 12.20
N GLU A 92 -19.99 -2.32 10.92
CA GLU A 92 -21.34 -2.12 10.39
C GLU A 92 -22.20 -3.37 10.62
N GLU A 93 -21.71 -4.57 10.28
CA GLU A 93 -22.44 -5.81 10.53
C GLU A 93 -22.72 -6.05 12.02
N ALA A 94 -21.79 -5.70 12.90
CA ALA A 94 -22.00 -5.79 14.35
C ALA A 94 -23.04 -4.78 14.85
N SER A 95 -23.06 -3.57 14.28
CA SER A 95 -24.07 -2.55 14.59
C SER A 95 -25.46 -3.00 14.12
N ASP A 96 -25.59 -3.46 12.89
CA ASP A 96 -26.85 -3.94 12.32
C ASP A 96 -27.37 -5.17 13.08
N ALA A 97 -26.49 -6.10 13.45
CA ALA A 97 -26.86 -7.24 14.29
C ALA A 97 -27.31 -6.81 15.69
N MET A 98 -26.71 -5.76 16.27
CA MET A 98 -27.08 -5.23 17.57
C MET A 98 -28.44 -4.50 17.51
N GLU A 99 -28.70 -3.75 16.44
CA GLU A 99 -30.00 -3.12 16.19
C GLU A 99 -31.09 -4.19 16.00
N SER A 100 -30.84 -5.18 15.16
CA SER A 100 -31.78 -6.29 14.93
C SER A 100 -32.05 -7.11 16.20
N ALA A 101 -31.03 -7.37 17.02
CA ALA A 101 -31.21 -8.04 18.31
C ALA A 101 -32.01 -7.18 19.30
N THR A 102 -31.85 -5.86 19.28
CA THR A 102 -32.62 -4.94 20.12
C THR A 102 -34.08 -4.87 19.67
N GLU A 103 -34.33 -4.83 18.37
CA GLU A 103 -35.69 -4.91 17.81
C GLU A 103 -36.38 -6.25 18.14
N GLU A 104 -35.69 -7.40 18.02
CA GLU A 104 -36.29 -8.69 18.41
C GLU A 104 -36.61 -8.77 19.91
N VAL A 105 -35.75 -8.26 20.78
CA VAL A 105 -35.99 -8.27 22.24
C VAL A 105 -37.20 -7.38 22.59
N THR A 106 -37.29 -6.17 22.02
CA THR A 106 -38.46 -5.29 22.25
C THR A 106 -39.76 -5.88 21.70
N ALA A 107 -39.71 -6.58 20.57
CA ALA A 107 -40.87 -7.27 19.99
C ALA A 107 -41.34 -8.49 20.81
N GLN A 108 -40.44 -9.17 21.54
CA GLN A 108 -40.79 -10.32 22.37
C GLN A 108 -41.30 -9.94 23.77
N ASP A 109 -40.75 -8.91 24.39
CA ASP A 109 -41.19 -8.45 25.72
C ASP A 109 -42.50 -7.64 25.65
N GLY A 110 -42.84 -7.06 24.49
CA GLY A 110 -44.03 -6.21 24.32
C GLY A 110 -43.92 -4.84 25.02
N PHE A 111 -42.74 -4.53 25.58
CA PHE A 111 -42.40 -3.26 26.19
C PHE A 111 -41.24 -2.63 25.41
N THR A 112 -41.45 -1.40 24.95
CA THR A 112 -40.45 -0.60 24.26
C THR A 112 -39.69 0.23 25.29
N ALA A 113 -38.35 0.21 25.28
CA ALA A 113 -37.58 1.09 26.15
C ALA A 113 -37.92 2.56 25.87
N VAL A 114 -38.24 3.31 26.91
CA VAL A 114 -38.56 4.73 26.84
C VAL A 114 -37.57 5.51 27.70
N ALA A 115 -37.31 6.76 27.34
CA ALA A 115 -36.44 7.58 28.17
C ALA A 115 -37.13 7.85 29.53
N THR A 116 -36.36 7.99 30.60
CA THR A 116 -36.92 8.28 31.94
C THR A 116 -37.66 9.62 32.00
N GLU A 117 -37.38 10.52 31.05
CA GLU A 117 -38.09 11.78 30.82
C GLU A 117 -39.44 11.63 30.09
N GLU A 118 -39.68 10.48 29.44
CA GLU A 118 -40.99 10.15 28.85
C GLU A 118 -41.95 9.49 29.84
N VAL A 119 -41.46 9.16 31.04
CA VAL A 119 -42.29 8.62 32.12
C VAL A 119 -43.17 9.75 32.68
N PRO A 120 -44.50 9.60 32.72
CA PRO A 120 -45.40 10.64 33.23
C PRO A 120 -45.07 11.05 34.66
N GLU A 121 -45.23 12.34 34.99
CA GLU A 121 -45.02 12.85 36.35
C GLU A 121 -45.88 12.13 37.39
N ALA A 122 -47.05 11.62 36.99
CA ALA A 122 -47.92 10.82 37.86
C ALA A 122 -47.22 9.53 38.34
N VAL A 123 -46.46 8.88 37.46
CA VAL A 123 -45.72 7.64 37.75
C VAL A 123 -44.54 7.92 38.66
N THR A 124 -43.77 8.96 38.40
CA THR A 124 -42.63 9.34 39.26
C THR A 124 -43.09 9.79 40.64
N THR A 125 -44.21 10.52 40.72
CA THR A 125 -44.83 10.91 41.99
C THR A 125 -45.28 9.69 42.79
N ALA A 126 -45.96 8.73 42.15
CA ALA A 126 -46.41 7.51 42.81
C ALA A 126 -45.24 6.64 43.29
N LEU A 127 -44.15 6.58 42.50
CA LEU A 127 -42.92 5.91 42.90
C LEU A 127 -42.29 6.56 44.14
N GLU A 128 -42.20 7.89 44.20
CA GLU A 128 -41.70 8.62 45.37
C GLU A 128 -42.59 8.43 46.60
N GLU A 129 -43.92 8.38 46.44
CA GLU A 129 -44.85 8.14 47.55
C GLU A 129 -44.75 6.71 48.11
N ALA A 130 -44.58 5.72 47.24
CA ALA A 130 -44.48 4.31 47.65
C ALA A 130 -43.09 3.94 48.17
N HIS A 131 -42.04 4.48 47.55
CA HIS A 131 -40.64 4.18 47.83
C HIS A 131 -39.80 5.47 47.80
N PRO A 132 -39.83 6.28 48.87
CA PRO A 132 -39.07 7.52 48.92
C PRO A 132 -37.57 7.27 48.77
N GLY A 133 -36.93 7.96 47.82
CA GLY A 133 -35.50 7.84 47.53
C GLY A 133 -35.13 6.73 46.53
N ALA A 134 -36.09 6.06 45.90
CA ALA A 134 -35.82 5.16 44.78
C ALA A 134 -35.37 5.93 43.53
N THR A 135 -34.48 5.34 42.74
CA THR A 135 -33.97 5.91 41.48
C THR A 135 -34.36 5.00 40.31
N ILE A 136 -34.88 5.54 39.21
CA ILE A 136 -35.21 4.74 38.01
C ILE A 136 -33.93 4.51 37.19
N ASP A 137 -33.54 3.26 37.00
CA ASP A 137 -32.39 2.86 36.18
C ASP A 137 -32.78 2.71 34.71
N SER A 138 -33.93 2.09 34.45
CA SER A 138 -34.48 1.91 33.10
C SER A 138 -36.01 1.94 33.12
N ALA A 139 -36.60 2.48 32.05
CA ALA A 139 -38.04 2.54 31.85
C ALA A 139 -38.42 1.91 30.50
N SER A 140 -39.53 1.19 30.45
CA SER A 140 -40.08 0.64 29.21
C SER A 140 -41.61 0.75 29.23
N MET A 141 -42.24 1.01 28.09
CA MET A 141 -43.69 1.20 27.96
C MET A 141 -44.28 0.22 26.92
N ASN A 142 -45.46 -0.34 27.19
CA ASN A 142 -46.20 -1.18 26.24
C ASN A 142 -47.30 -0.40 25.48
N GLU A 143 -48.00 -1.07 24.56
CA GLU A 143 -49.08 -0.48 23.76
C GLU A 143 -50.28 0.01 24.60
N ASP A 144 -50.49 -0.56 25.78
CA ASP A 144 -51.57 -0.21 26.72
C ASP A 144 -51.19 0.97 27.65
N SER A 145 -50.08 1.66 27.39
CA SER A 145 -49.56 2.76 28.24
C SER A 145 -49.24 2.31 29.68
N GLN A 146 -48.73 1.08 29.81
CA GLN A 146 -48.20 0.54 31.05
C GLN A 146 -46.68 0.59 31.00
N TYR A 147 -46.08 1.02 32.11
CA TYR A 147 -44.66 1.25 32.26
C TYR A 147 -44.05 0.17 33.15
N LYS A 148 -43.04 -0.54 32.64
CA LYS A 148 -42.12 -1.37 33.41
C LYS A 148 -40.93 -0.51 33.82
N LEU A 149 -40.79 -0.26 35.11
CA LEU A 149 -39.71 0.52 35.70
C LEU A 149 -38.80 -0.39 36.50
N SER A 150 -37.51 -0.40 36.17
CA SER A 150 -36.49 -0.99 37.04
C SER A 150 -35.94 0.12 37.94
N VAL A 151 -36.21 0.02 39.23
CA VAL A 151 -35.81 1.04 40.22
C VAL A 151 -34.81 0.47 41.21
N THR A 152 -33.85 1.27 41.63
CA THR A 152 -32.95 0.95 42.74
C THR A 152 -33.39 1.69 43.99
N THR A 153 -33.71 0.94 45.04
CA THR A 153 -34.10 1.48 46.35
C THR A 153 -32.91 2.11 47.08
N GLU A 154 -33.14 2.95 48.10
CA GLU A 154 -32.05 3.51 48.93
C GLU A 154 -31.19 2.43 49.62
N ALA A 155 -31.71 1.22 49.78
CA ALA A 155 -30.96 0.07 50.30
C ALA A 155 -29.98 -0.53 49.27
N GLY A 156 -29.99 -0.04 48.03
CA GLY A 156 -29.22 -0.56 46.90
C GLY A 156 -29.81 -1.82 46.26
N GLU A 157 -31.05 -2.16 46.58
CA GLU A 157 -31.75 -3.32 46.02
C GLU A 157 -32.59 -2.89 44.82
N SER A 158 -32.42 -3.56 43.68
CA SER A 158 -33.19 -3.32 42.47
C SER A 158 -34.55 -4.02 42.53
N ALA A 159 -35.61 -3.30 42.22
CA ALA A 159 -36.98 -3.77 42.16
C ALA A 159 -37.60 -3.40 40.81
N GLU A 160 -38.32 -4.34 40.21
CA GLU A 160 -39.13 -4.09 39.01
C GLU A 160 -40.55 -3.75 39.44
N LEU A 161 -41.05 -2.59 39.00
CA LEU A 161 -42.39 -2.10 39.29
C LEU A 161 -43.12 -1.85 37.97
N TYR A 162 -44.41 -2.19 37.96
CA TYR A 162 -45.29 -1.92 36.84
C TYR A 162 -46.30 -0.86 37.25
N MET A 163 -46.45 0.20 36.45
CA MET A 163 -47.42 1.27 36.69
C MET A 163 -48.14 1.67 35.40
N ASP A 164 -49.36 2.20 35.50
CA ASP A 164 -50.06 2.84 34.38
C ASP A 164 -49.66 4.32 34.22
N ALA A 165 -50.08 4.95 33.12
CA ALA A 165 -49.81 6.38 32.86
C ALA A 165 -50.39 7.34 33.93
N GLU A 166 -51.31 6.88 34.76
CA GLU A 166 -51.92 7.64 35.86
C GLU A 166 -51.15 7.46 37.18
N GLY A 167 -50.07 6.67 37.18
CA GLY A 167 -49.25 6.39 38.37
C GLY A 167 -49.83 5.33 39.29
N ASN A 168 -50.83 4.55 38.85
CA ASN A 168 -51.32 3.44 39.65
C ASN A 168 -50.43 2.21 39.43
N MET A 169 -50.04 1.55 40.52
CA MET A 169 -49.35 0.27 40.42
C MET A 169 -50.27 -0.80 39.84
N ILE A 170 -49.77 -1.51 38.84
CA ILE A 170 -50.42 -2.68 38.28
C ILE A 170 -49.61 -3.91 38.68
N GLU A 171 -50.32 -4.96 39.07
CA GLU A 171 -49.71 -6.25 39.36
C GLU A 171 -49.88 -7.12 38.10
N MET A 172 -48.75 -7.58 37.53
CA MET A 172 -48.73 -8.50 36.38
C MET A 172 -48.50 -9.95 36.82
#